data_AF-A0A645B8M9-F1
#
_entry.id   AF-A0A645B8M9-F1
#
_cell.length_a   1.000
_cell.length_b   1.000
_cell.length_c   1.000
_cell.angle_alpha   90.00
_cell.angle_beta   90.00
_cell.angle_gamma   90.00
#
_symmetry.space_group_name_H-M   'P 1'
#
loop_
_entity.id
_entity.type
_entity.pdbx_description
1 polymer ?
#
loop_
_entity_poly.entity_id
_entity_poly.type
_entity_poly.pdbx_seq_one_letter_code
_entity_poly.pdbx_strand_id
1 'polypeptide(L)'
;MFNRNKGGISAAQSELKQSELRYIAAQNQVRNELIQAFNNFNHTTKKLNLFKAGLVKSAKDALDQKRGEYYRGEIHLIEVLDAQRSYDEILASFYSAIYDKSQALVALESAAGVWDIE
;
A
#
# COMPACT_ATOMS: atom_id res chain seq x y z
N MET A 1 59.40 15.60 -24.41
CA MET A 1 58.71 15.69 -23.11
C MET A 1 57.34 15.02 -23.25
N PHE A 2 57.15 13.85 -22.63
CA PHE A 2 55.92 13.05 -22.79
C PHE A 2 54.79 13.58 -21.89
N ASN A 3 53.61 13.75 -22.50
CA ASN A 3 52.45 14.43 -21.93
C ASN A 3 51.74 13.58 -20.86
N ARG A 4 52.29 13.53 -19.63
CA ARG A 4 51.69 12.85 -18.47
C ARG A 4 50.38 13.51 -17.98
N ASN A 5 50.13 14.78 -18.31
CA ASN A 5 48.92 15.49 -17.87
C ASN A 5 47.65 15.05 -18.62
N LYS A 6 47.75 14.52 -19.84
CA LYS A 6 46.56 14.03 -20.59
C LYS A 6 45.85 12.86 -19.89
N GLY A 7 46.59 11.96 -19.24
CA GLY A 7 46.02 10.82 -18.51
C GLY A 7 45.27 11.25 -17.24
N GLY A 8 45.85 12.16 -16.45
CA GLY A 8 45.21 12.70 -15.25
C GLY A 8 43.96 13.53 -15.56
N ILE A 9 43.98 14.33 -16.63
CA ILE A 9 42.81 15.10 -17.09
C ILE A 9 41.71 14.16 -17.58
N SER A 10 42.06 13.12 -18.35
CA SER A 10 41.11 12.11 -18.81
C SER A 10 40.48 11.33 -17.64
N ALA A 11 41.26 11.02 -16.60
CA ALA A 11 40.76 10.35 -15.40
C ALA A 11 39.80 11.26 -14.61
N ALA A 12 40.16 12.54 -14.40
CA ALA A 12 39.31 13.52 -13.72
C ALA A 12 37.99 13.79 -14.48
N GLN A 13 38.04 13.85 -15.81
CA GLN A 13 36.83 13.96 -16.65
C GLN A 13 35.93 12.71 -16.54
N SER A 14 36.54 11.52 -16.49
CA SER A 14 35.79 10.27 -16.31
C SER A 14 35.13 10.19 -14.92
N GLU A 15 35.84 10.65 -13.89
CA GLU A 15 35.32 10.71 -12.52
C GLU A 15 34.17 11.70 -12.37
N LEU A 16 34.28 12.89 -12.97
CA LEU A 16 33.19 13.87 -13.05
C LEU A 16 31.97 13.25 -13.73
N LYS A 17 32.17 12.60 -14.88
CA LYS A 17 31.09 11.94 -15.62
C LYS A 17 30.42 10.84 -14.81
N GLN A 18 31.21 10.04 -14.08
CA GLN A 18 30.69 9.01 -13.20
C GLN A 18 29.87 9.63 -12.05
N SER A 19 30.31 10.75 -11.49
CA SER A 19 29.57 11.48 -10.45
C SER A 19 28.24 12.04 -10.95
N GLU A 20 28.21 12.65 -12.14
CA GLU A 20 26.97 13.09 -12.80
C GLU A 20 25.99 11.93 -13.00
N LEU A 21 26.48 10.78 -13.48
CA LEU A 21 25.65 9.60 -13.69
C LEU A 21 25.08 9.06 -12.38
N ARG A 22 25.87 9.02 -11.30
CA ARG A 22 25.40 8.64 -9.97
C ARG A 22 24.32 9.60 -9.45
N TYR A 23 24.50 10.90 -9.65
CA TYR A 23 23.52 11.90 -9.24
C TYR A 23 22.19 11.72 -9.98
N ILE A 24 22.23 11.55 -11.31
CA ILE A 24 21.03 11.31 -12.12
C ILE A 24 20.34 10.00 -11.72
N ALA A 25 21.12 8.94 -11.47
CA ALA A 25 20.60 7.66 -11.02
C ALA A 25 19.88 7.79 -9.66
N ALA A 26 20.48 8.48 -8.69
CA ALA A 26 19.88 8.73 -7.39
C ALA A 26 18.59 9.56 -7.50
N GLN A 27 18.58 10.61 -8.34
CA GLN A 27 17.40 11.42 -8.57
C GLN A 27 16.25 10.60 -9.19
N ASN A 28 16.56 9.75 -10.18
CA ASN A 28 15.57 8.87 -10.79
C ASN A 28 15.05 7.81 -9.81
N GLN A 29 15.91 7.29 -8.93
CA GLN A 29 15.52 6.35 -7.90
C GLN A 29 14.50 6.98 -6.94
N VAL A 30 14.81 8.14 -6.36
CA VAL A 30 13.91 8.85 -5.44
C VAL A 30 12.57 9.18 -6.12
N ARG A 31 12.61 9.66 -7.37
CA ARG A 31 11.38 9.93 -8.14
C ARG A 31 10.53 8.66 -8.31
N ASN A 32 11.16 7.53 -8.64
CA ASN A 32 10.45 6.28 -8.82
C ASN A 32 9.85 5.78 -7.50
N GLU A 33 10.60 5.84 -6.40
CA GLU A 33 10.12 5.46 -5.07
C GLU A 33 8.88 6.27 -4.67
N LEU A 34 8.91 7.59 -4.88
CA LEU A 34 7.77 8.47 -4.62
C LEU A 34 6.53 8.11 -5.46
N ILE A 35 6.70 7.89 -6.76
CA ILE A 35 5.60 7.52 -7.66
C ILE A 35 4.98 6.18 -7.24
N GLN A 36 5.81 5.19 -6.89
CA GLN A 36 5.34 3.89 -6.44
C GLN A 36 4.58 3.99 -5.12
N ALA A 37 5.12 4.72 -4.14
CA ALA A 37 4.47 4.92 -2.85
C ALA A 37 3.12 5.65 -3.00
N PHE A 38 3.05 6.67 -3.85
CA PHE A 38 1.82 7.40 -4.13
C PHE A 38 0.76 6.52 -4.80
N ASN A 39 1.15 5.70 -5.78
CA ASN A 39 0.23 4.76 -6.43
C ASN A 39 -0.29 3.72 -5.44
N ASN A 40 0.56 3.19 -4.57
CA ASN A 40 0.17 2.22 -3.55
C ASN A 40 -0.79 2.84 -2.51
N PHE A 41 -0.53 4.07 -2.06
CA PHE A 41 -1.42 4.80 -1.16
C PHE A 41 -2.81 5.02 -1.77
N ASN A 42 -2.87 5.41 -3.05
CA ASN A 42 -4.14 5.56 -3.76
C ASN A 42 -4.89 4.22 -3.90
N HIS A 43 -4.16 3.14 -4.20
CA HIS A 43 -4.75 1.81 -4.33
C HIS A 43 -5.36 1.31 -3.00
N THR A 44 -4.59 1.36 -1.91
CA THR A 44 -5.04 0.95 -0.57
C THR A 44 -6.17 1.83 -0.05
N THR A 45 -6.15 3.14 -0.35
CA THR A 45 -7.26 4.05 -0.04
C THR A 45 -8.55 3.65 -0.77
N LYS A 46 -8.48 3.33 -2.06
CA LYS A 46 -9.64 2.84 -2.83
C LYS A 46 -10.16 1.52 -2.26
N LYS A 47 -9.27 0.57 -1.94
CA LYS A 47 -9.63 -0.71 -1.30
C LYS A 47 -10.38 -0.49 0.01
N LEU A 48 -9.88 0.37 0.90
CA LEU A 48 -10.54 0.70 2.17
C LEU A 48 -11.92 1.33 1.94
N ASN A 49 -12.05 2.21 0.95
CA ASN A 49 -13.31 2.86 0.64
C ASN A 49 -14.38 1.87 0.17
N LEU A 50 -14.03 0.80 -0.55
CA LEU A 50 -14.98 -0.25 -0.93
C LEU A 50 -15.58 -0.95 0.29
N PHE A 51 -14.76 -1.23 1.30
CA PHE A 51 -15.25 -1.80 2.55
C PHE A 51 -16.19 -0.86 3.29
N LYS A 52 -15.81 0.42 3.41
CA LYS A 52 -16.62 1.46 4.06
C LYS A 52 -17.91 1.77 3.31
N ALA A 53 -17.90 1.67 1.98
CA ALA A 53 -19.05 1.99 1.13
C ALA A 53 -20.17 0.95 1.24
N GLY A 54 -19.87 -0.31 1.59
CA GLY A 54 -20.94 -1.29 1.71
C GLY A 54 -20.56 -2.71 2.08
N LEU A 55 -19.34 -3.20 1.80
CA LEU A 55 -19.05 -4.64 1.98
C LEU A 55 -19.28 -5.11 3.42
N VAL A 56 -18.83 -4.33 4.41
CA VAL A 56 -19.03 -4.67 5.84
C VAL A 56 -20.52 -4.66 6.19
N LYS A 57 -21.26 -3.67 5.68
CA LYS A 57 -22.71 -3.56 5.92
C LYS A 57 -23.45 -4.73 5.28
N SER A 58 -23.19 -5.03 4.01
CA SER A 58 -23.83 -6.14 3.30
C SER A 58 -23.58 -7.49 3.96
N ALA A 59 -22.35 -7.73 4.44
CA ALA A 59 -22.03 -8.95 5.17
C ALA A 59 -22.78 -9.03 6.53
N LYS A 60 -22.93 -7.89 7.23
CA LYS A 60 -23.72 -7.81 8.46
C LYS A 60 -25.21 -8.04 8.21
N ASP A 61 -25.76 -7.42 7.18
CA ASP A 61 -27.16 -7.56 6.79
C ASP A 61 -27.49 -9.02 6.43
N ALA A 62 -26.59 -9.72 5.71
CA ALA A 62 -26.74 -11.14 5.39
C ALA A 62 -26.74 -12.03 6.65
N LEU A 63 -25.85 -11.75 7.61
CA LEU A 63 -25.83 -12.44 8.90
C LEU A 63 -27.13 -12.20 9.69
N ASP A 64 -27.62 -10.97 9.74
CA ASP A 64 -28.85 -10.63 10.46
C ASP A 64 -30.08 -11.27 9.82
N GLN A 65 -30.13 -11.34 8.48
CA GLN A 65 -31.17 -12.07 7.77
C GLN A 65 -31.17 -13.55 8.17
N LYS A 66 -30.00 -14.21 8.15
CA LYS A 66 -29.86 -15.61 8.54
C LYS A 66 -30.26 -15.87 9.99
N ARG A 67 -29.93 -14.96 10.91
CA ARG A 67 -30.42 -15.03 12.30
C ARG A 67 -31.95 -14.96 12.38
N GLY A 68 -32.56 -14.07 11.59
CA GLY A 68 -34.01 -13.95 11.49
C GLY A 68 -34.70 -15.23 10.98
N GLU A 69 -34.16 -15.83 9.91
CA GLU A 69 -34.61 -17.12 9.35
C GLU A 69 -34.53 -18.24 10.40
N TYR A 70 -33.41 -18.32 11.15
CA TYR A 70 -33.23 -19.31 12.20
C TYR A 70 -34.25 -19.16 13.34
N TYR A 71 -34.52 -17.93 13.80
CA TYR A 71 -35.51 -17.70 14.86
C TYR A 71 -36.94 -18.07 14.45
N ARG A 72 -37.25 -18.04 13.15
CA ARG A 72 -38.53 -18.55 12.60
C ARG A 72 -38.53 -20.06 12.37
N GLY A 73 -37.41 -20.74 12.58
CA GLY A 73 -37.26 -22.18 12.34
C GLY A 73 -37.11 -22.57 10.88
N GLU A 74 -36.78 -21.61 9.99
CA GLU A 74 -36.69 -21.83 8.54
C GLU A 74 -35.38 -22.49 8.12
N ILE A 75 -34.32 -22.31 8.93
CA ILE A 75 -32.98 -22.84 8.67
C ILE A 75 -32.36 -23.43 9.93
N HIS A 76 -31.31 -24.22 9.75
CA HIS A 76 -30.53 -24.78 10.88
C HIS A 76 -29.49 -23.78 11.41
N LEU A 77 -29.11 -23.94 12.69
CA LEU A 77 -28.10 -23.09 13.34
C LEU A 77 -26.77 -23.04 12.58
N ILE A 78 -26.39 -24.13 11.90
CA ILE A 78 -25.14 -24.20 11.13
C ILE A 78 -25.07 -23.14 10.02
N GLU A 79 -26.19 -22.81 9.37
CA GLU A 79 -26.23 -21.76 8.35
C GLU A 79 -25.95 -20.37 8.93
N VAL A 80 -26.39 -20.13 10.17
CA VAL A 80 -26.07 -18.88 10.89
C VAL A 80 -24.58 -18.82 11.23
N LEU A 81 -23.99 -19.95 11.64
CA LEU A 81 -22.57 -20.03 11.95
C LEU A 81 -21.70 -19.81 10.71
N ASP A 82 -22.13 -20.33 9.55
CA ASP A 82 -21.44 -20.08 8.29
C ASP A 82 -21.55 -18.61 7.87
N ALA A 83 -22.74 -18.00 7.99
CA ALA A 83 -22.91 -16.56 7.72
C ALA A 83 -22.08 -15.69 8.69
N GLN A 84 -21.98 -16.10 9.96
CA GLN A 84 -21.13 -15.43 10.96
C GLN A 84 -19.66 -15.53 10.55
N ARG A 85 -19.18 -16.72 10.15
CA ARG A 85 -17.81 -16.92 9.68
C ARG A 85 -17.50 -16.01 8.49
N SER A 86 -18.38 -15.97 7.49
CA SER A 86 -18.21 -15.08 6.33
C SER A 86 -18.18 -13.60 6.73
N TYR A 87 -19.02 -13.18 7.69
CA TYR A 87 -18.98 -11.81 8.21
C TYR A 87 -17.64 -11.49 8.90
N ASP A 88 -17.14 -12.42 9.72
CA ASP A 88 -15.89 -12.26 10.44
C ASP A 88 -14.68 -12.21 9.47
N GLU A 89 -14.69 -12.99 8.39
CA GLU A 89 -13.68 -12.93 7.32
C GLU A 89 -13.67 -11.57 6.60
N ILE A 90 -14.85 -10.98 6.36
CA ILE A 90 -14.97 -9.64 5.78
C ILE A 90 -14.45 -8.57 6.76
N LEU A 91 -14.73 -8.70 8.07
CA LEU A 91 -14.17 -7.80 9.07
C LEU A 91 -12.64 -7.91 9.16
N ALA A 92 -12.09 -9.11 9.18
CA ALA A 92 -10.64 -9.32 9.16
C ALA A 92 -9.99 -8.65 7.94
N SER A 93 -10.60 -8.82 6.76
CA SER A 93 -10.16 -8.18 5.52
C SER A 93 -10.27 -6.65 5.57
N PHE A 94 -11.31 -6.12 6.22
CA PHE A 94 -11.47 -4.68 6.44
C PHE A 94 -10.37 -4.11 7.34
N TYR A 95 -10.06 -4.76 8.46
CA TYR A 95 -8.98 -4.34 9.34
C TYR A 95 -7.61 -4.43 8.66
N SER A 96 -7.37 -5.48 7.86
CA SER A 96 -6.19 -5.56 7.01
C SER A 96 -6.12 -4.39 6.02
N ALA A 97 -7.23 -4.01 5.39
CA ALA A 97 -7.24 -2.85 4.49
C ALA A 97 -6.95 -1.51 5.20
N ILE A 98 -7.36 -1.36 6.46
CA ILE A 98 -6.97 -0.20 7.28
C ILE A 98 -5.46 -0.21 7.49
N TYR A 99 -4.91 -1.34 7.92
CA TYR A 99 -3.48 -1.50 8.16
C TYR A 99 -2.65 -1.23 6.89
N ASP A 100 -3.04 -1.83 5.76
CA ASP A 100 -2.39 -1.64 4.46
C ASP A 100 -2.33 -0.16 4.06
N LYS A 101 -3.44 0.58 4.24
CA LYS A 101 -3.50 2.01 3.96
C LYS A 101 -2.57 2.79 4.87
N SER A 102 -2.54 2.48 6.17
CA SER A 102 -1.64 3.15 7.12
C SER A 102 -0.18 2.94 6.74
N GLN A 103 0.22 1.71 6.40
CA GLN A 103 1.57 1.41 5.91
C GLN A 103 1.91 2.17 4.62
N ALA A 104 0.97 2.22 3.68
CA ALA A 104 1.17 2.94 2.42
C ALA A 104 1.30 4.46 2.62
N LEU A 105 0.61 5.02 3.61
CA LEU A 105 0.76 6.42 3.99
C LEU A 105 2.16 6.71 4.55
N VAL A 106 2.62 5.91 5.50
CA VAL A 106 3.98 6.06 6.07
C VAL A 106 5.05 5.95 4.98
N ALA A 107 4.90 4.99 4.07
CA ALA A 107 5.83 4.83 2.96
C ALA A 107 5.85 6.04 2.01
N LEU A 108 4.69 6.65 1.75
CA LEU A 108 4.57 7.86 0.93
C LEU A 108 5.22 9.07 1.61
N GLU A 109 4.95 9.26 2.90
CA GLU A 109 5.55 10.31 3.74
C GLU A 109 7.08 10.18 3.77
N SER A 110 7.60 8.98 4.01
CA SER A 110 9.03 8.69 3.98
C SER A 110 9.64 8.95 2.60
N ALA A 111 8.97 8.57 1.51
CA ALA A 111 9.48 8.81 0.15
C ALA A 111 9.42 10.30 -0.25
N ALA A 112 8.50 11.07 0.32
CA ALA A 112 8.39 12.51 0.15
C ALA A 112 9.38 13.31 1.02
N GLY A 113 10.03 12.65 1.99
CA GLY A 113 10.91 13.31 2.95
C GLY A 113 10.17 14.17 3.98
N VAL A 114 8.87 13.92 4.18
CA VAL A 114 8.03 14.60 5.17
C VAL A 114 7.67 13.54 6.21
N TRP A 115 8.33 13.57 7.38
CA TRP A 115 8.01 12.67 8.49
C TRP A 115 7.19 13.44 9.52
N ASP A 116 5.89 13.16 9.61
CA ASP A 116 4.95 13.90 10.49
C ASP A 116 4.24 12.96 11.51
N ILE A 117 4.79 11.75 11.72
CA ILE A 117 4.27 10.76 12.67
C ILE A 117 5.11 10.84 13.97
N GLU A 118 4.55 11.50 15.00
CA GLU A 118 4.98 11.41 16.41
C GLU A 118 4.18 10.33 17.17
#